data_AF-A0A812AX44-F1
#
_entry.id   AF-A0A812AX44-F1
#
_cell.length_a   1.000
_cell.length_b   1.000
_cell.length_c   1.000
_cell.angle_alpha   90.00
_cell.angle_beta   90.00
_cell.angle_gamma   90.00
#
_symmetry.space_group_name_H-M   'P 1'
#
loop_
_entity.id
_entity.type
_entity.pdbx_description
1 polymer ?
#
loop_
_entity_poly.entity_id
_entity_poly.type
_entity_poly.pdbx_seq_one_letter_code
_entity_poly.pdbx_strand_id
1 'polypeptide(L)'
;MASFMRCYGSFRSVVGGLLQTNNKFPSLAQKLSTSQIKCQQELPEEDTPEETTTKTSQRINIVSPETSIRYMNSEAYKLAYGDKLVWELYRRNFKGQYPPPTRKTCIRAGQISTGNPCPICRDEYLVLHHTNIKLLEQFISPYSEEILPSIKTGICKKQYKKLLVEVAIARDYGFLEETVPFRKYTRSDHE
;
A
#
# COMPACT_ATOMS: atom_id res chain seq x y z
N MET A 1 48.04 31.20 -25.79
CA MET A 1 48.96 30.24 -26.45
C MET A 1 48.50 28.83 -26.13
N ALA A 2 48.78 27.91 -27.06
CA ALA A 2 48.08 26.65 -27.32
C ALA A 2 47.96 25.61 -26.20
N SER A 3 46.82 24.90 -26.23
CA SER A 3 46.56 23.45 -26.09
C SER A 3 47.72 22.53 -25.68
N PHE A 4 47.42 21.44 -24.95
CA PHE A 4 47.57 20.07 -25.47
C PHE A 4 47.08 19.01 -24.46
N MET A 5 46.06 18.25 -24.89
CA MET A 5 45.73 16.89 -24.43
C MET A 5 46.95 15.97 -24.55
N ARG A 6 47.04 14.96 -23.66
CA ARG A 6 47.75 13.70 -23.97
C ARG A 6 46.85 12.50 -23.70
N CYS A 7 46.38 11.93 -24.81
CA CYS A 7 46.03 10.54 -24.93
C CYS A 7 47.29 9.68 -24.83
N TYR A 8 47.19 8.52 -24.19
CA TYR A 8 48.12 7.41 -24.42
C TYR A 8 47.32 6.19 -24.85
N GLY A 9 47.49 5.83 -26.11
CA GLY A 9 47.22 4.50 -26.64
C GLY A 9 48.43 4.09 -27.48
N SER A 10 48.90 2.86 -27.31
CA SER A 10 49.86 2.15 -28.18
C SER A 10 50.14 0.77 -27.56
N PHE A 11 50.24 -0.39 -28.23
CA PHE A 11 50.10 -0.82 -29.63
C PHE A 11 49.97 -2.38 -29.62
N ARG A 12 49.55 -2.93 -30.77
CA ARG A 12 49.45 -4.35 -31.22
C ARG A 12 50.70 -5.22 -30.93
N SER A 13 50.76 -6.57 -31.04
CA SER A 13 50.15 -7.49 -32.01
C SER A 13 50.36 -8.99 -31.65
N VAL A 14 49.33 -9.80 -31.93
CA VAL A 14 49.28 -11.15 -32.58
C VAL A 14 50.42 -12.17 -32.39
N VAL A 15 50.10 -13.39 -31.91
CA VAL A 15 50.06 -14.74 -32.59
C VAL A 15 49.39 -15.71 -31.56
N GLY A 16 48.26 -16.40 -31.77
CA GLY A 16 47.97 -17.49 -32.70
C GLY A 16 48.03 -18.84 -31.96
N GLY A 17 46.94 -19.62 -31.89
CA GLY A 17 46.97 -20.98 -31.31
C GLY A 17 45.62 -21.56 -30.91
N LEU A 18 45.12 -22.46 -31.74
CA LEU A 18 43.81 -23.13 -31.75
C LEU A 18 43.68 -24.18 -30.63
N LEU A 19 42.47 -24.38 -30.09
CA LEU A 19 41.93 -25.72 -29.79
C LEU A 19 40.40 -25.62 -29.59
N GLN A 20 39.69 -26.29 -30.50
CA GLN A 20 38.24 -26.42 -30.55
C GLN A 20 37.78 -27.50 -29.57
N THR A 21 36.70 -27.26 -28.82
CA THR A 21 35.80 -28.34 -28.42
C THR A 21 34.36 -27.92 -28.72
N ASN A 22 33.75 -28.69 -29.63
CA ASN A 22 32.38 -28.54 -30.09
C ASN A 22 31.44 -29.16 -29.06
N ASN A 23 30.47 -28.39 -28.57
CA ASN A 23 29.25 -28.95 -27.98
C ASN A 23 28.04 -28.37 -28.72
N LYS A 24 27.56 -29.15 -29.70
CA LYS A 24 26.27 -28.98 -30.37
C LYS A 24 25.16 -29.28 -29.36
N PHE A 25 24.38 -28.28 -28.99
CA PHE A 25 23.01 -28.49 -28.51
C PHE A 25 22.05 -27.90 -29.57
N PRO A 26 21.14 -28.71 -30.15
CA PRO A 26 20.25 -28.24 -31.20
C PRO A 26 19.15 -27.34 -30.63
N SER A 27 19.08 -26.10 -31.13
CA SER A 27 17.98 -25.18 -30.90
C SER A 27 16.74 -25.66 -31.65
N LEU A 28 15.79 -26.29 -30.96
CA LEU A 28 14.43 -26.42 -31.45
C LEU A 28 13.77 -25.03 -31.37
N ALA A 29 13.88 -24.27 -32.45
CA ALA A 29 13.14 -23.04 -32.67
C ALA A 29 11.64 -23.40 -32.81
N GLN A 30 10.89 -23.32 -31.71
CA GLN A 30 9.44 -23.31 -31.78
C GLN A 30 9.00 -22.02 -32.46
N LYS A 31 8.50 -22.16 -33.68
CA LYS A 31 7.85 -21.09 -34.43
C LYS A 31 6.55 -20.74 -33.72
N LEU A 32 6.55 -19.66 -32.92
CA LEU A 32 5.33 -19.04 -32.46
C LEU A 32 4.66 -18.36 -33.66
N SER A 33 3.62 -18.98 -34.23
CA SER A 33 2.77 -18.31 -35.21
C SER A 33 1.91 -17.29 -34.46
N THR A 34 2.26 -16.02 -34.59
CA THR A 34 1.37 -14.92 -34.25
C THR A 34 0.20 -14.91 -35.23
N SER A 35 -0.90 -15.56 -34.87
CA SER A 35 -2.18 -15.28 -35.51
C SER A 35 -2.62 -13.88 -35.05
N GLN A 36 -2.56 -12.92 -35.98
CA GLN A 36 -3.18 -11.62 -35.78
C GLN A 36 -4.70 -11.83 -35.74
N ILE A 37 -5.25 -11.92 -34.53
CA ILE A 37 -6.69 -11.82 -34.35
C ILE A 37 -7.05 -10.33 -34.49
N LYS A 38 -7.47 -9.97 -35.70
CA LYS A 38 -8.07 -8.67 -36.01
C LYS A 38 -9.50 -8.69 -35.47
N CYS A 39 -9.71 -8.27 -34.23
CA CYS A 39 -11.04 -7.94 -33.71
C CYS A 39 -11.42 -6.55 -34.20
N GLN A 40 -12.07 -6.46 -35.35
CA GLN A 40 -12.87 -5.30 -35.72
C GLN A 40 -14.30 -5.57 -35.26
N GLN A 41 -14.76 -4.80 -34.27
CA GLN A 41 -16.17 -4.48 -34.07
C GLN A 41 -16.24 -2.99 -33.80
N GLU A 42 -16.74 -2.25 -34.78
CA GLU A 42 -17.12 -0.84 -34.66
C GLU A 42 -18.45 -0.78 -33.90
N LEU A 43 -18.48 0.01 -32.82
CA LEU A 43 -19.69 0.42 -32.12
C LEU A 43 -19.64 1.95 -31.97
N PRO A 44 -20.81 2.62 -31.93
CA PRO A 44 -20.96 4.00 -32.40
C PRO A 44 -20.30 5.03 -31.50
N GLU A 45 -19.76 6.06 -32.11
CA GLU A 45 -19.19 7.25 -31.47
C GLU A 45 -20.31 8.03 -30.75
N GLU A 46 -20.25 8.09 -29.42
CA GLU A 46 -20.91 9.14 -28.65
C GLU A 46 -19.86 10.16 -28.21
N ASP A 47 -20.07 11.39 -28.69
CA ASP A 47 -19.27 12.57 -28.37
C ASP A 47 -19.22 12.81 -26.86
N THR A 48 -18.03 12.68 -26.27
CA THR A 48 -17.71 13.33 -25.00
C THR A 48 -16.40 14.11 -25.16
N PRO A 49 -16.35 15.39 -24.74
CA PRO A 49 -15.22 16.26 -25.01
C PRO A 49 -13.95 15.74 -24.33
N GLU A 50 -12.87 15.67 -25.12
CA GLU A 50 -11.53 15.32 -24.68
C GLU A 50 -11.06 16.24 -23.54
N GLU A 51 -11.16 15.78 -22.30
CA GLU A 51 -10.47 16.41 -21.17
C GLU A 51 -8.97 16.14 -21.29
N THR A 52 -8.24 17.21 -21.56
CA THR A 52 -6.79 17.25 -21.44
C THR A 52 -6.43 16.96 -19.98
N THR A 53 -5.99 15.72 -19.69
CA THR A 53 -5.71 15.25 -18.33
C THR A 53 -4.45 15.91 -17.75
N THR A 54 -4.63 17.14 -17.26
CA THR A 54 -3.72 17.70 -16.28
C THR A 54 -3.89 16.93 -14.97
N LYS A 55 -2.77 16.55 -14.33
CA LYS A 55 -2.77 15.77 -13.08
C LYS A 55 -3.37 16.61 -11.96
N THR A 56 -4.68 16.53 -11.77
CA THR A 56 -5.37 17.16 -10.65
C THR A 56 -5.01 16.40 -9.38
N SER A 57 -3.97 16.85 -8.69
CA SER A 57 -3.62 16.36 -7.36
C SER A 57 -4.84 16.50 -6.44
N GLN A 58 -5.46 15.37 -6.09
CA GLN A 58 -6.64 15.34 -5.23
C GLN A 58 -6.27 15.93 -3.86
N ARG A 59 -6.92 17.05 -3.52
CA ARG A 59 -6.87 17.64 -2.18
C ARG A 59 -7.83 16.87 -1.29
N ILE A 60 -7.39 16.57 -0.08
CA ILE A 60 -8.16 15.77 0.87
C ILE A 60 -9.04 16.68 1.69
N ASN A 61 -10.34 16.38 1.72
CA ASN A 61 -11.28 17.07 2.58
C ASN A 61 -11.16 16.58 4.02
N ILE A 62 -11.23 17.50 4.98
CA ILE A 62 -11.21 17.14 6.40
C ILE A 62 -12.64 16.72 6.79
N VAL A 63 -12.83 15.42 7.00
CA VAL A 63 -14.11 14.82 7.35
C VAL A 63 -14.23 14.70 8.87
N SER A 64 -15.42 14.99 9.41
CA SER A 64 -15.70 14.86 10.85
C SER A 64 -15.85 13.39 11.29
N PRO A 65 -15.63 13.06 12.57
CA PRO A 65 -15.83 11.69 13.06
C PRO A 65 -17.27 11.20 12.86
N GLU A 66 -18.27 12.05 13.10
CA GLU A 66 -19.68 11.69 12.95
C GLU A 66 -20.05 11.28 11.53
N THR A 67 -19.56 12.04 10.54
CA THR A 67 -19.77 11.72 9.12
C THR A 67 -19.13 10.38 8.76
N SER A 68 -18.01 10.02 9.39
CA SER A 68 -17.37 8.71 9.20
C SER A 68 -18.23 7.57 9.74
N ILE A 69 -18.85 7.75 10.92
CA ILE A 69 -19.79 6.77 11.50
C ILE A 69 -21.00 6.57 10.57
N ARG A 70 -21.58 7.66 10.06
CA ARG A 70 -22.70 7.59 9.12
C ARG A 70 -22.30 6.85 7.85
N TYR A 71 -21.09 7.08 7.34
CA TYR A 71 -20.56 6.38 6.18
C TYR A 71 -20.40 4.87 6.42
N MET A 72 -19.89 4.43 7.57
CA MET A 72 -19.80 3.00 7.92
C MET A 72 -21.15 2.28 7.92
N ASN A 73 -22.23 2.99 8.25
CA ASN A 73 -23.58 2.44 8.27
C ASN A 73 -24.29 2.53 6.90
N SER A 74 -23.72 3.28 5.95
CA SER A 74 -24.32 3.54 4.64
C SER A 74 -24.22 2.33 3.71
N GLU A 75 -25.11 2.30 2.71
CA GLU A 75 -25.09 1.29 1.65
C GLU A 75 -23.85 1.42 0.76
N ALA A 76 -23.34 2.64 0.57
CA ALA A 76 -22.13 2.89 -0.22
C ALA A 76 -20.91 2.14 0.33
N TYR A 77 -20.76 2.09 1.66
CA TYR A 77 -19.69 1.33 2.29
C TYR A 77 -19.85 -0.18 2.06
N LYS A 78 -21.08 -0.69 2.22
CA LYS A 78 -21.39 -2.11 1.99
C LYS A 78 -21.16 -2.52 0.53
N LEU A 79 -21.48 -1.66 -0.44
CA LEU A 79 -21.22 -1.94 -1.85
C LEU A 79 -19.71 -1.93 -2.17
N ALA A 80 -18.94 -1.04 -1.54
CA ALA A 80 -17.50 -0.91 -1.79
C ALA A 80 -16.67 -2.04 -1.15
N TYR A 81 -17.00 -2.44 0.09
CA TYR A 81 -16.19 -3.38 0.88
C TYR A 81 -16.89 -4.73 1.13
N GLY A 82 -18.21 -4.77 1.11
CA GLY A 82 -19.00 -5.96 1.45
C GLY A 82 -18.75 -6.41 2.89
N ASP A 83 -18.58 -7.72 3.05
CA ASP A 83 -18.30 -8.36 4.34
C ASP A 83 -16.80 -8.40 4.70
N LYS A 84 -15.94 -7.84 3.82
CA LYS A 84 -14.49 -7.88 3.98
C LYS A 84 -13.97 -6.73 4.82
N LEU A 85 -12.79 -6.91 5.39
CA LEU A 85 -12.10 -5.84 6.11
C LEU A 85 -11.57 -4.78 5.16
N VAL A 86 -11.51 -3.52 5.59
CA VAL A 86 -11.07 -2.37 4.77
C VAL A 86 -9.69 -2.60 4.13
N TRP A 87 -8.76 -3.22 4.86
CA TRP A 87 -7.39 -3.42 4.41
C TRP A 87 -7.17 -4.72 3.61
N GLU A 88 -8.16 -5.60 3.53
CA GLU A 88 -8.03 -6.91 2.88
C GLU A 88 -7.88 -6.80 1.36
N LEU A 89 -8.60 -5.85 0.75
CA LEU A 89 -8.53 -5.57 -0.69
C LEU A 89 -7.26 -4.79 -1.09
N TYR A 90 -6.40 -4.46 -0.13
CA TYR A 90 -5.22 -3.64 -0.36
C TYR A 90 -3.95 -4.47 -0.53
N ARG A 91 -3.24 -4.24 -1.64
CA ARG A 91 -1.92 -4.81 -1.89
C ARG A 91 -0.88 -3.72 -2.09
N ARG A 92 0.20 -3.78 -1.32
CA ARG A 92 1.32 -2.83 -1.43
C ARG A 92 2.36 -3.33 -2.43
N ASN A 93 2.83 -2.41 -3.27
CA ASN A 93 3.92 -2.67 -4.20
C ASN A 93 5.28 -2.46 -3.50
N PHE A 94 6.10 -3.50 -3.46
CA PHE A 94 7.49 -3.45 -2.98
C PHE A 94 8.33 -4.48 -3.75
N LYS A 95 9.65 -4.34 -3.70
CA LYS A 95 10.59 -5.24 -4.40
C LYS A 95 10.96 -6.42 -3.50
N GLY A 96 11.00 -7.62 -4.06
CA GLY A 96 11.45 -8.85 -3.39
C GLY A 96 10.35 -9.58 -2.62
N GLN A 97 10.73 -10.67 -1.96
CA GLN A 97 9.80 -11.52 -1.21
C GLN A 97 9.35 -10.88 0.11
N TYR A 98 10.28 -10.21 0.81
CA TYR A 98 10.02 -9.67 2.14
C TYR A 98 9.66 -8.19 2.07
N PRO A 99 8.53 -7.77 2.66
CA PRO A 99 8.12 -6.38 2.67
C PRO A 99 9.06 -5.53 3.53
N PRO A 100 9.55 -4.37 3.02
CA PRO A 100 10.20 -3.38 3.87
C PRO A 100 9.17 -2.75 4.83
N PRO A 101 9.59 -2.00 5.87
CA PRO A 101 8.64 -1.25 6.69
C PRO A 101 7.75 -0.32 5.85
N THR A 102 6.58 0.03 6.37
CA THR A 102 5.63 0.91 5.66
C THR A 102 6.18 2.35 5.53
N ARG A 103 5.66 3.09 4.55
CA ARG A 103 6.01 4.49 4.32
C ARG A 103 5.62 5.38 5.50
N LYS A 104 6.33 6.49 5.70
CA LYS A 104 6.07 7.45 6.79
C LYS A 104 4.64 8.03 6.70
N THR A 105 4.28 8.58 5.54
CA THR A 105 2.96 9.18 5.26
C THR A 105 2.57 8.93 3.80
N CYS A 106 1.27 8.84 3.50
CA CYS A 106 0.73 8.89 2.13
C CYS A 106 0.45 10.34 1.70
N ILE A 107 -0.01 11.14 2.66
CA ILE A 107 -0.50 12.51 2.47
C ILE A 107 0.65 13.48 2.80
N ARG A 108 0.89 14.43 1.90
CA ARG A 108 1.85 15.53 2.08
C ARG A 108 1.18 16.82 1.64
N ALA A 109 1.27 17.88 2.44
CA ALA A 109 0.64 19.18 2.15
C ALA A 109 -0.86 19.09 1.75
N GLY A 110 -1.63 18.21 2.43
CA GLY A 110 -3.06 18.04 2.16
C GLY A 110 -3.40 17.31 0.85
N GLN A 111 -2.40 16.75 0.16
CA GLN A 111 -2.57 16.03 -1.10
C GLN A 111 -2.01 14.62 -1.03
N ILE A 112 -2.63 13.71 -1.79
CA ILE A 112 -2.16 12.34 -1.93
C ILE A 112 -0.91 12.34 -2.81
N SER A 113 0.25 12.23 -2.17
CA SER A 113 1.55 12.22 -2.87
C SER A 113 1.93 10.86 -3.46
N THR A 114 1.18 9.81 -3.15
CA THR A 114 1.50 8.42 -3.49
C THR A 114 0.50 7.89 -4.50
N GLY A 115 0.96 7.25 -5.59
CA GLY A 115 0.05 6.66 -6.58
C GLY A 115 -0.82 5.52 -6.03
N ASN A 116 -0.29 4.73 -5.08
CA ASN A 116 -1.02 3.68 -4.37
C ASN A 116 -1.12 4.02 -2.86
N PRO A 117 -2.08 4.87 -2.43
CA PRO A 117 -2.26 5.31 -1.03
C PRO A 117 -2.65 4.16 -0.09
N CYS A 118 -2.73 4.43 1.22
CA CYS A 118 -3.11 3.40 2.20
C CYS A 118 -4.63 3.18 2.17
N PRO A 119 -5.18 2.06 2.67
CA PRO A 119 -6.64 1.85 2.71
C PRO A 119 -7.39 3.03 3.33
N ILE A 120 -6.90 3.51 4.48
CA ILE A 120 -7.43 4.68 5.20
C ILE A 120 -7.19 6.02 4.49
N CYS A 121 -6.17 6.09 3.63
CA CYS A 121 -5.75 7.34 3.00
C CYS A 121 -6.31 7.50 1.59
N ARG A 122 -6.83 6.42 1.01
CA ARG A 122 -7.48 6.40 -0.30
C ARG A 122 -8.88 6.99 -0.19
N ASP A 123 -9.57 6.65 0.88
CA ASP A 123 -10.96 7.00 1.10
C ASP A 123 -11.05 8.08 2.20
N GLU A 124 -11.67 9.20 1.87
CA GLU A 124 -11.71 10.38 2.75
C GLU A 124 -12.61 10.17 3.97
N TYR A 125 -13.66 9.36 3.83
CA TYR A 125 -14.65 9.09 4.87
C TYR A 125 -14.17 8.11 5.94
N LEU A 126 -13.02 7.45 5.75
CA LEU A 126 -12.43 6.54 6.72
C LEU A 126 -11.56 7.31 7.71
N VAL A 127 -12.17 7.77 8.80
CA VAL A 127 -11.45 8.55 9.81
C VAL A 127 -11.27 7.72 11.08
N LEU A 128 -10.01 7.46 11.43
CA LEU A 128 -9.64 6.80 12.68
C LEU A 128 -9.94 7.74 13.85
N HIS A 129 -10.92 7.37 14.68
CA HIS A 129 -11.31 8.05 15.92
C HIS A 129 -11.83 7.03 16.93
N HIS A 130 -11.61 7.28 18.23
CA HIS A 130 -12.04 6.42 19.33
C HIS A 130 -13.56 6.15 19.36
N THR A 131 -14.39 7.07 18.84
CA THR A 131 -15.85 6.89 18.72
C THR A 131 -16.24 5.86 17.66
N ASN A 132 -15.36 5.59 16.69
CA ASN A 132 -15.66 4.79 15.51
C ASN A 132 -15.27 3.34 15.76
N ILE A 133 -15.98 2.68 16.68
CA ILE A 133 -15.67 1.34 17.18
C ILE A 133 -15.60 0.33 16.01
N LYS A 134 -16.61 0.34 15.13
CA LYS A 134 -16.70 -0.54 13.94
C LYS A 134 -15.50 -0.47 13.00
N LEU A 135 -14.81 0.68 12.97
CA LEU A 135 -13.61 0.84 12.15
C LEU A 135 -12.37 0.36 12.90
N LEU A 136 -12.27 0.67 14.20
CA LEU A 136 -11.12 0.28 15.03
C LEU A 136 -11.03 -1.24 15.22
N GLU A 137 -12.16 -1.91 15.43
CA GLU A 137 -12.25 -3.37 15.57
C GLU A 137 -11.62 -4.11 14.39
N GLN A 138 -11.75 -3.59 13.16
CA GLN A 138 -11.16 -4.19 11.96
C GLN A 138 -9.62 -4.25 11.98
N PHE A 139 -8.99 -3.40 12.79
CA PHE A 139 -7.54 -3.35 12.95
C PHE A 139 -7.05 -4.07 14.21
N ILE A 140 -7.96 -4.66 14.98
CA ILE A 140 -7.68 -5.44 16.19
C ILE A 140 -7.87 -6.92 15.87
N SER A 141 -7.02 -7.76 16.45
CA SER A 141 -7.18 -9.21 16.36
C SER A 141 -8.32 -9.68 17.28
N PRO A 142 -9.28 -10.50 16.80
CA PRO A 142 -10.42 -10.91 17.62
C PRO A 142 -10.04 -11.84 18.78
N TYR A 143 -8.88 -12.50 18.72
CA TYR A 143 -8.45 -13.46 19.75
C TYR A 143 -7.40 -12.91 20.70
N SER A 144 -6.46 -12.12 20.18
CA SER A 144 -5.35 -11.60 20.99
C SER A 144 -5.61 -10.18 21.50
N GLU A 145 -6.65 -9.50 21.01
CA GLU A 145 -6.96 -8.08 21.30
C GLU A 145 -5.79 -7.13 20.96
N GLU A 146 -4.78 -7.62 20.25
CA GLU A 146 -3.62 -6.86 19.82
C GLU A 146 -3.90 -6.12 18.52
N ILE A 147 -3.32 -4.93 18.41
CA ILE A 147 -3.41 -4.11 17.20
C ILE A 147 -2.56 -4.73 16.10
N LEU A 148 -3.16 -4.95 14.93
CA LEU A 148 -2.48 -5.57 13.80
C LEU A 148 -1.33 -4.69 13.30
N PRO A 149 -0.12 -5.24 13.09
CA PRO A 149 1.04 -4.44 12.70
C PRO A 149 0.84 -3.83 11.31
N SER A 150 1.38 -2.62 11.13
CA SER A 150 1.26 -1.87 9.86
C SER A 150 1.73 -2.62 8.61
N ILE A 151 2.64 -3.59 8.74
CA ILE A 151 3.12 -4.42 7.62
C ILE A 151 2.00 -5.33 7.11
N LYS A 152 1.13 -5.84 7.99
CA LYS A 152 -0.01 -6.69 7.66
C LYS A 152 -1.15 -5.88 7.04
N THR A 153 -1.49 -4.75 7.67
CA THR A 153 -2.64 -3.91 7.26
C THR A 153 -2.29 -2.95 6.11
N GLY A 154 -1.01 -2.72 5.82
CA GLY A 154 -0.58 -1.84 4.73
C GLY A 154 -0.75 -0.34 4.99
N ILE A 155 -1.07 0.06 6.21
CA ILE A 155 -1.25 1.49 6.56
C ILE A 155 0.08 2.23 6.72
N CYS A 156 0.07 3.55 6.48
CA CYS A 156 1.28 4.35 6.68
C CYS A 156 1.62 4.54 8.17
N LYS A 157 2.89 4.76 8.51
CA LYS A 157 3.34 4.89 9.89
C LYS A 157 2.62 5.99 10.67
N LYS A 158 2.27 7.11 10.03
CA LYS A 158 1.49 8.19 10.66
C LYS A 158 0.09 7.73 11.06
N GLN A 159 -0.63 7.04 10.17
CA GLN A 159 -1.96 6.53 10.49
C GLN A 159 -1.88 5.39 11.52
N TYR A 160 -0.85 4.55 11.48
CA TYR A 160 -0.62 3.55 12.51
C TYR A 160 -0.42 4.17 13.89
N LYS A 161 0.38 5.23 14.01
CA LYS A 161 0.52 5.97 15.27
C LYS A 161 -0.81 6.56 15.74
N LYS A 162 -1.61 7.12 14.81
CA LYS A 162 -2.95 7.61 15.12
C LYS A 162 -3.83 6.48 15.66
N LEU A 163 -3.84 5.34 14.99
CA LEU A 163 -4.58 4.15 15.42
C LEU A 163 -4.21 3.73 16.85
N LEU A 164 -2.91 3.65 17.19
CA LEU A 164 -2.47 3.29 18.55
C LEU A 164 -3.03 4.25 19.61
N VAL A 165 -2.99 5.56 19.33
CA VAL A 165 -3.49 6.59 20.25
C VAL A 165 -5.01 6.48 20.40
N GLU A 166 -5.74 6.39 19.30
CA GLU A 166 -7.21 6.31 19.33
C GLU A 166 -7.71 5.02 20.00
N VAL A 167 -7.00 3.89 19.84
CA VAL A 167 -7.32 2.64 20.53
C VAL A 167 -7.03 2.74 22.02
N ALA A 168 -5.92 3.34 22.43
CA ALA A 168 -5.62 3.57 23.84
C ALA A 168 -6.71 4.44 24.49
N ILE A 169 -7.08 5.54 23.83
CA ILE A 169 -8.18 6.42 24.27
C ILE A 169 -9.51 5.66 24.34
N ALA A 170 -9.81 4.82 23.34
CA ALA A 170 -11.04 4.03 23.32
C ALA A 170 -11.11 3.01 24.47
N ARG A 171 -9.97 2.41 24.86
CA ARG A 171 -9.87 1.53 26.04
C ARG A 171 -10.04 2.30 27.33
N ASP A 172 -9.42 3.48 27.45
CA ASP A 172 -9.54 4.33 28.63
C ASP A 172 -10.99 4.79 28.88
N TYR A 173 -11.73 5.10 27.81
CA TYR A 173 -13.16 5.43 27.88
C TYR A 173 -14.09 4.21 28.02
N GLY A 174 -13.57 2.99 27.86
CA GLY A 174 -14.37 1.76 27.89
C GLY A 174 -15.25 1.55 26.66
N PHE A 175 -14.90 2.13 25.50
CA PHE A 175 -15.58 1.85 24.24
C PHE A 175 -15.18 0.51 23.62
N LEU A 176 -13.94 0.06 23.88
CA LEU A 176 -13.45 -1.25 23.48
C LEU A 176 -13.38 -2.17 24.69
N GLU A 177 -13.86 -3.39 24.51
CA GLU A 177 -13.74 -4.45 25.50
C GLU A 177 -12.28 -4.95 25.49
N GLU A 178 -11.67 -5.00 26.67
CA GLU A 178 -10.33 -5.55 26.88
C GLU A 178 -10.33 -6.48 28.10
N THR A 179 -9.64 -7.61 27.97
CA THR A 179 -9.52 -8.57 29.07
C THR A 179 -8.54 -8.05 30.13
N VAL A 180 -9.07 -7.52 31.24
CA VAL A 180 -8.26 -7.02 32.35
C VAL A 180 -7.88 -8.17 33.31
N PRO A 181 -6.59 -8.38 33.61
CA PRO A 181 -6.17 -9.44 34.53
C PRO A 181 -6.52 -9.08 35.99
N PHE A 182 -6.96 -10.08 36.76
CA PHE A 182 -7.24 -9.91 38.18
C PHE A 182 -5.94 -9.76 39.00
N ARG A 183 -5.80 -8.64 39.72
CA ARG A 183 -4.71 -8.43 40.70
C ARG A 183 -5.06 -9.10 42.02
N LYS A 184 -4.19 -10.00 42.49
CA LYS A 184 -4.28 -10.57 43.85
C LYS A 184 -3.57 -9.62 44.82
N TYR A 185 -4.26 -9.20 45.87
CA TYR A 185 -3.67 -8.39 46.95
C TYR A 185 -3.08 -9.30 48.02
N THR A 186 -1.85 -8.98 48.46
CA THR A 186 -1.23 -9.64 49.60
C THR A 186 -1.39 -8.79 50.85
N ARG A 187 -1.47 -9.42 52.03
CA ARG A 187 -1.68 -8.72 53.32
C ARG A 187 -0.64 -7.63 53.59
N SER A 188 0.59 -7.82 53.11
CA SER A 188 1.70 -6.85 53.21
C SER A 188 1.50 -5.55 52.44
N ASP A 189 0.57 -5.49 51.48
CA ASP A 189 0.28 -4.27 50.71
C ASP A 189 -0.49 -3.21 51.53
N HIS A 190 -0.90 -3.56 52.76
CA HIS A 190 -1.75 -2.75 53.64
C HIS A 190 -1.09 -2.36 54.98
N GLU A 191 0.16 -2.75 55.23
CA GLU A 191 0.99 -2.33 56.39
C GLU A 191 1.94 -1.19 56.00
#